data_AF-A0A5B0K6F2-F1
#
_entry.id   AF-A0A5B0K6F2-F1
#
_cell.length_a   1.000
_cell.length_b   1.000
_cell.length_c   1.000
_cell.angle_alpha   90.00
_cell.angle_beta   90.00
_cell.angle_gamma   90.00
#
_symmetry.space_group_name_H-M   'P 1'
#
loop_
_entity.id
_entity.type
_entity.pdbx_description
1 polymer ?
#
loop_
_entity_poly.entity_id
_entity_poly.type
_entity_poly.pdbx_seq_one_letter_code
_entity_poly.pdbx_strand_id
1 'polypeptide(L)'
;MTLSEKQALFTVKIAQLINWADERGYRLTFGEAYRTPEQAALNAKKGSGISNSLHTQRLAVDFNLFINGQYQSDSAAYRPLGEYWETIGGAWGGRFSKPDGNHFSLEHNGVR
;
A
#
# COMPACT_ATOMS: atom_id res chain seq x y z
N MET A 1 11.84 -9.06 -14.28
CA MET A 1 10.39 -9.31 -14.29
C MET A 1 9.74 -8.35 -15.25
N THR A 2 8.85 -8.85 -16.12
CA THR A 2 7.91 -8.02 -16.85
C THR A 2 6.94 -7.34 -15.87
N LEU A 3 6.20 -6.33 -16.33
CA LEU A 3 5.22 -5.65 -15.47
C LEU A 3 4.14 -6.63 -14.98
N SER A 4 3.63 -7.51 -15.84
CA SER A 4 2.59 -8.48 -15.47
C SER A 4 3.07 -9.51 -14.45
N GLU A 5 4.29 -10.02 -14.59
CA GLU A 5 4.91 -10.91 -13.59
C GLU A 5 5.00 -10.22 -12.22
N LYS A 6 5.39 -8.94 -12.21
CA LYS A 6 5.51 -8.16 -10.98
C LYS A 6 4.15 -7.87 -10.34
N GLN A 7 3.12 -7.59 -11.14
CA GLN A 7 1.74 -7.41 -10.69
C GLN A 7 1.20 -8.72 -10.06
N ALA A 8 1.40 -9.86 -10.72
CA ALA A 8 1.00 -11.16 -10.18
C ALA A 8 1.70 -11.47 -8.85
N LEU A 9 3.01 -11.22 -8.78
CA LEU A 9 3.79 -11.36 -7.55
C LEU A 9 3.28 -10.42 -6.45
N PHE A 10 2.99 -9.16 -6.79
CA PHE A 10 2.42 -8.18 -5.85
C PHE A 10 1.13 -8.70 -5.24
N THR A 11 0.19 -9.20 -6.05
CA THR A 11 -1.08 -9.76 -5.57
C THR A 11 -0.88 -10.91 -4.57
N VAL A 12 0.06 -11.83 -4.84
CA VAL A 12 0.37 -12.93 -3.91
C VAL A 12 0.95 -12.39 -2.60
N LYS A 13 1.85 -11.40 -2.65
CA LYS A 13 2.41 -10.77 -1.46
C LYS A 13 1.35 -10.05 -0.63
N ILE A 14 0.36 -9.43 -1.28
CA ILE A 14 -0.77 -8.83 -0.58
C ILE A 14 -1.58 -9.89 0.19
N ALA A 15 -1.79 -11.08 -0.38
CA ALA A 15 -2.41 -12.19 0.36
C ALA A 15 -1.58 -12.60 1.60
N GLN A 16 -0.25 -12.61 1.50
CA GLN A 16 0.64 -12.86 2.65
C GLN A 16 0.48 -11.80 3.75
N LEU A 17 0.44 -10.51 3.37
CA LEU A 17 0.20 -9.40 4.30
C LEU A 17 -1.16 -9.50 4.98
N ILE A 18 -2.22 -9.79 4.22
CA ILE A 18 -3.58 -9.95 4.75
C ILE A 18 -3.64 -11.09 5.76
N ASN A 19 -3.08 -12.26 5.43
CA ASN A 19 -3.06 -13.40 6.34
C ASN A 19 -2.25 -13.11 7.61
N TRP A 20 -1.07 -12.50 7.45
CA TRP A 20 -0.23 -12.13 8.59
C TRP A 20 -0.93 -11.16 9.55
N ALA A 21 -1.67 -10.19 8.99
CA ALA A 21 -2.45 -9.22 9.75
C ALA A 21 -3.62 -9.90 10.49
N ASP A 22 -4.37 -10.76 9.79
CA ASP A 22 -5.51 -11.49 10.33
C ASP A 22 -5.14 -12.37 11.52
N GLU A 23 -4.04 -13.13 11.40
CA GLU A 23 -3.48 -13.98 12.46
C GLU A 23 -3.11 -13.22 13.74
N ARG A 24 -2.92 -11.89 13.66
CA ARG A 24 -2.49 -11.02 14.77
C ARG A 24 -3.59 -10.08 15.24
N GLY A 25 -4.82 -10.25 14.75
CA GLY A 25 -5.98 -9.45 15.14
C GLY A 25 -6.05 -8.07 14.46
N TYR A 26 -5.21 -7.81 13.47
CA TYR A 26 -5.30 -6.62 12.62
C TYR A 26 -6.28 -6.91 11.49
N ARG A 27 -7.42 -6.21 11.48
CA ARG A 27 -8.46 -6.42 10.45
C ARG A 27 -8.32 -5.37 9.36
N LEU A 28 -8.36 -5.81 8.10
CA LEU A 28 -8.17 -4.94 6.94
C LEU A 28 -9.41 -4.87 6.05
N THR A 29 -9.66 -3.70 5.47
CA THR A 29 -10.51 -3.57 4.27
C THR A 29 -9.75 -2.81 3.18
N PHE A 30 -10.09 -3.02 1.91
CA PHE A 30 -9.46 -2.28 0.81
C PHE A 30 -9.89 -0.81 0.82
N GLY A 31 -8.91 0.09 0.77
CA GLY A 31 -9.11 1.51 0.47
C GLY A 31 -9.09 1.75 -1.03
N GLU A 32 -7.91 1.61 -1.65
CA GLU A 32 -7.73 1.78 -3.09
C GLU A 32 -6.63 0.83 -3.61
N ALA A 33 -6.96 -0.03 -4.58
CA ALA A 33 -5.97 -0.87 -5.25
C ALA A 33 -5.59 -0.26 -6.61
N TYR A 34 -6.53 -0.20 -7.54
CA TYR A 34 -6.32 0.45 -8.84
C TYR A 34 -6.81 1.90 -8.82
N ARG A 35 -5.93 2.81 -9.23
CA ARG A 35 -6.21 4.23 -9.43
C ARG A 35 -6.12 4.53 -10.92
N THR A 36 -7.11 5.21 -11.49
CA THR A 36 -7.06 5.56 -12.91
C THR A 36 -6.00 6.63 -13.17
N PRO A 37 -5.43 6.71 -14.40
CA PRO A 37 -4.51 7.79 -14.77
C PRO A 37 -5.11 9.20 -14.54
N GLU A 38 -6.40 9.37 -14.81
CA GLU A 38 -7.11 10.65 -14.60
C GLU A 38 -7.15 11.01 -13.11
N GLN A 39 -7.46 10.04 -12.24
CA GLN A 39 -7.47 10.26 -10.80
C GLN A 39 -6.06 10.56 -10.27
N ALA A 40 -5.03 9.87 -10.78
CA ALA A 40 -3.65 10.15 -10.42
C ALA A 40 -3.23 11.58 -10.82
N ALA A 41 -3.61 12.03 -12.03
CA ALA A 41 -3.37 13.38 -12.49
C ALA A 41 -4.11 14.44 -11.64
N LEU A 42 -5.37 14.17 -11.26
CA LEU A 42 -6.15 15.04 -10.37
C LEU A 42 -5.53 15.12 -8.97
N ASN A 43 -5.10 13.99 -8.39
CA ASN A 43 -4.45 13.95 -7.07
C ASN A 43 -3.12 14.72 -7.08
N ALA A 44 -2.34 14.58 -8.15
CA ALA A 44 -1.10 15.34 -8.34
C ALA A 44 -1.37 16.85 -8.43
N LYS A 45 -2.37 17.27 -9.21
CA LYS A 45 -2.78 18.67 -9.31
C LYS A 45 -3.26 19.24 -7.97
N LYS A 46 -3.90 18.42 -7.13
CA LYS A 46 -4.35 18.79 -5.78
C LYS A 46 -3.22 18.79 -4.74
N GLY A 47 -2.06 18.21 -5.04
CA GLY A 47 -0.96 18.03 -4.09
C GLY A 47 -1.20 16.90 -3.08
N SER A 48 -2.15 16.00 -3.34
CA SER A 48 -2.46 14.84 -2.48
C SER A 48 -1.88 13.53 -3.01
N GLY A 49 -1.01 13.59 -4.02
CA GLY A 49 -0.34 12.43 -4.61
C GLY A 49 0.60 12.82 -5.73
N ILE A 50 1.04 11.83 -6.50
CA ILE A 50 1.94 11.99 -7.66
C ILE A 50 1.30 11.42 -8.92
N SER A 51 1.65 11.97 -10.08
CA SER A 51 1.10 11.53 -11.38
C SER A 51 1.60 10.14 -11.78
N ASN A 52 2.84 9.80 -11.43
CA ASN A 52 3.46 8.50 -11.63
C ASN A 52 3.17 7.51 -10.49
N SER A 53 1.94 7.50 -9.99
CA SER A 53 1.52 6.61 -8.89
C SER A 53 1.58 5.13 -9.27
N LEU A 54 2.07 4.28 -8.36
CA LEU A 54 2.11 2.82 -8.53
C LEU A 54 0.73 2.16 -8.55
N HIS A 55 -0.32 2.81 -8.03
CA HIS A 55 -1.70 2.30 -8.16
C HIS A 55 -2.15 2.23 -9.62
N THR A 56 -1.69 3.15 -10.47
CA THR A 56 -1.98 3.13 -11.91
C THR A 56 -1.39 1.88 -12.59
N GLN A 57 -0.34 1.32 -11.98
CA GLN A 57 0.37 0.14 -12.45
C GLN A 57 0.02 -1.12 -11.68
N ARG A 58 -0.97 -1.10 -10.77
CA ARG A 58 -1.36 -2.24 -9.92
C ARG A 58 -0.18 -2.79 -9.11
N LEU A 59 0.71 -1.90 -8.66
CA LEU A 59 1.87 -2.22 -7.82
C LEU A 59 1.79 -1.55 -6.45
N ALA A 60 0.63 -0.98 -6.11
CA ALA A 60 0.34 -0.44 -4.79
C ALA A 60 -1.11 -0.74 -4.37
N VAL A 61 -1.33 -0.75 -3.07
CA VAL A 61 -2.65 -0.87 -2.44
C VAL A 61 -2.67 -0.08 -1.14
N ASP A 62 -3.80 0.56 -0.89
CA ASP A 62 -4.10 1.23 0.38
C ASP A 62 -5.06 0.35 1.19
N PHE A 63 -4.76 0.11 2.46
CA PHE A 63 -5.62 -0.64 3.38
C PHE A 63 -6.19 0.23 4.50
N ASN A 64 -7.46 0.03 4.82
CA ASN A 64 -8.06 0.53 6.04
C ASN A 64 -7.79 -0.46 7.19
N LEU A 65 -7.17 0.00 8.27
CA LEU A 65 -6.84 -0.83 9.43
C LEU A 65 -7.86 -0.67 10.56
N PHE A 66 -8.23 -1.81 11.15
CA PHE A 66 -9.05 -1.87 12.35
C PHE A 66 -8.35 -2.72 13.42
N ILE A 67 -8.24 -2.16 14.62
CA ILE A 67 -7.69 -2.82 15.82
C ILE A 67 -8.81 -2.86 16.85
N ASN A 68 -9.18 -4.06 17.32
CA ASN A 68 -10.32 -4.25 18.23
C ASN A 68 -11.62 -3.58 17.72
N GLY A 69 -11.86 -3.63 16.41
CA GLY A 69 -13.01 -3.02 15.75
C GLY A 69 -12.93 -1.49 15.54
N GLN A 70 -11.85 -0.84 15.99
CA GLN A 70 -11.65 0.61 15.86
C GLN A 70 -10.81 0.95 14.64
N TYR A 71 -11.36 1.78 13.75
CA TYR A 71 -10.63 2.30 12.59
C TYR A 71 -9.43 3.14 13.01
N GLN A 72 -8.29 2.89 12.38
CA GLN A 72 -7.02 3.59 12.66
C GLN A 72 -6.72 4.62 11.57
N SER A 73 -6.66 5.89 11.97
CA SER A 73 -6.25 7.00 11.11
C SER A 73 -4.76 7.37 11.23
N ASP A 74 -4.08 6.89 12.28
CA ASP A 74 -2.66 7.18 12.50
C ASP A 74 -1.77 6.21 11.71
N SER A 75 -0.81 6.76 10.96
CA SER A 75 0.19 5.98 10.24
C SER A 75 1.04 5.10 11.16
N ALA A 76 1.29 5.53 12.41
CA ALA A 76 2.06 4.73 13.36
C ALA A 76 1.37 3.41 13.75
N ALA A 77 0.03 3.34 13.65
CA ALA A 77 -0.73 2.11 13.90
C ALA A 77 -0.44 1.01 12.87
N TYR A 78 -0.02 1.39 11.65
CA TYR A 78 0.30 0.46 10.57
C TYR A 78 1.72 -0.11 10.65
N ARG A 79 2.57 0.40 11.55
CA ARG A 79 3.98 -0.01 11.65
C ARG A 79 4.20 -1.53 11.69
N PRO A 80 3.45 -2.35 12.46
CA PRO A 80 3.65 -3.79 12.44
C PRO A 80 3.44 -4.42 11.05
N LEU A 81 2.42 -3.96 10.32
CA LEU A 81 2.13 -4.40 8.95
C LEU A 81 3.20 -3.91 7.98
N GLY A 82 3.63 -2.66 8.14
CA GLY A 82 4.69 -2.03 7.36
C GLY A 82 6.02 -2.76 7.48
N GLU A 83 6.45 -3.04 8.70
CA GLU A 83 7.69 -3.79 8.97
C GLU A 83 7.61 -5.21 8.41
N TYR A 84 6.47 -5.89 8.54
CA TYR A 84 6.27 -7.19 7.89
C TYR A 84 6.34 -7.08 6.36
N TRP A 85 5.67 -6.09 5.76
CA TRP A 85 5.71 -5.84 4.33
C TRP A 85 7.13 -5.64 3.82
N GLU A 86 7.93 -4.86 4.55
CA GLU A 86 9.37 -4.67 4.29
C GLU A 86 10.13 -6.02 4.31
N THR A 87 9.83 -6.93 5.26
CA THR A 87 10.50 -8.24 5.32
C THR A 87 10.23 -9.14 4.12
N ILE A 88 9.07 -8.99 3.46
CA ILE A 88 8.74 -9.72 2.23
C ILE A 88 9.09 -8.92 0.97
N GLY A 89 9.91 -7.86 1.09
CA GLY A 89 10.48 -7.11 -0.03
C GLY A 89 9.60 -5.99 -0.57
N GLY A 90 8.63 -5.54 0.23
CA GLY A 90 7.78 -4.40 -0.08
C GLY A 90 8.36 -3.05 0.35
N ALA A 91 7.85 -1.96 -0.23
CA ALA A 91 8.05 -0.61 0.28
C ALA A 91 6.78 -0.15 1.01
N TRP A 92 6.95 0.39 2.22
CA TRP A 92 5.84 0.84 3.05
C TRP A 92 5.80 2.37 3.12
N GLY A 93 4.63 2.96 2.86
CA GLY A 93 4.44 4.42 2.82
C GLY A 93 4.65 5.12 4.16
N GLY A 94 4.62 4.39 5.27
CA GLY A 94 4.99 4.93 6.58
C GLY A 94 6.45 5.41 6.67
N ARG A 95 7.32 5.02 5.72
CA ARG A 95 8.72 5.50 5.61
C ARG A 95 8.89 6.77 4.76
N PHE A 96 7.84 7.28 4.15
CA PHE A 96 7.93 8.47 3.32
C PHE A 96 8.17 9.73 4.16
N SER A 97 8.71 10.78 3.53
CA SER A 97 8.93 12.07 4.19
C SER A 97 7.65 12.66 4.78
N LYS A 98 6.54 12.46 4.08
CA LYS A 98 5.18 12.58 4.60
C LYS A 98 4.61 11.16 4.75
N PRO A 99 4.55 10.61 5.98
CA PRO A 99 4.10 9.24 6.19
C PRO A 99 2.70 8.98 5.63
N ASP A 100 2.57 7.84 4.95
CA ASP A 100 1.32 7.33 4.37
C ASP A 100 1.15 5.87 4.81
N GLY A 101 0.80 5.66 6.08
CA GLY A 101 0.90 4.35 6.73
C GLY A 101 0.00 3.27 6.15
N ASN A 102 -1.10 3.63 5.49
CA ASN A 102 -1.98 2.68 4.83
C ASN A 102 -1.46 2.20 3.47
N HIS A 103 -0.39 2.79 2.93
CA HIS A 103 0.13 2.53 1.59
C HIS A 103 1.18 1.42 1.55
N PHE A 104 0.95 0.40 0.71
CA PHE A 104 1.84 -0.75 0.51
C PHE A 104 2.12 -0.97 -0.97
N SER A 105 3.40 -1.01 -1.35
CA SER A 105 3.78 -1.09 -2.76
C SER A 105 5.00 -1.98 -3.03
N LEU A 106 5.25 -2.26 -4.31
CA LEU A 106 6.56 -2.73 -4.80
C LEU A 106 7.24 -1.64 -5.60
N GLU A 107 8.45 -1.24 -5.18
CA GLU A 107 9.22 -0.20 -5.85
C GLU A 107 9.37 -0.49 -7.35
N HIS A 108 9.04 0.46 -8.23
CA HIS A 108 9.18 0.31 -9.67
C HIS A 108 9.75 1.59 -10.29
N ASN A 109 10.87 1.45 -10.99
CA ASN A 109 11.58 2.55 -11.65
C ASN A 109 11.86 3.75 -10.71
N GLY A 110 12.26 3.46 -9.46
CA GLY A 110 12.57 4.47 -8.45
C GLY A 110 11.36 5.08 -7.73
N VAL A 111 10.13 4.67 -8.08
CA VAL A 111 8.91 5.05 -7.33
C VAL A 111 8.61 3.97 -6.31
N ARG A 112 8.32 4.39 -5.08
CA ARG A 112 7.84 3.56 -3.97
C ARG A 112 6.43 3.97 -3.64
#